data_AF-A0A2T0QMT1-F1
#
_entry.id   AF-A0A2T0QMT1-F1
#
_cell.length_a   1.000
_cell.length_b   1.000
_cell.length_c   1.000
_cell.angle_alpha   90.00
_cell.angle_beta   90.00
_cell.angle_gamma   90.00
#
_symmetry.space_group_name_H-M   'P 1'
#
loop_
_entity.id
_entity.type
_entity.pdbx_description
1 polymer ?
#
loop_
_entity_poly.entity_id
_entity_poly.type
_entity_poly.pdbx_seq_one_letter_code
_entity_poly.pdbx_strand_id
1 'polypeptide(L)'
;MPSHSNRPRPMTREELESLTPLSATKENPHLPSKSIGPAIYVTVPSGVELSPKVRCQRIDVRPDDQSLWKITIEKSVGSIQALPMGGTVQIHEQTDTMGKISGHPSFRPEWMGVRFTPKTGIQRPRPQMRDGKGRKVKPLTVFPGDARQVLFDTSWPWLLTGKIVTSDGTSGSGVLIGDRLVLTARHVMPWNSIATGNWWMKFTPYYFDGTEPFGSSYVSDARHYGTDDSDFNLSHDYAVLRLFDPMGNRLGYIGTTSFDDGWRGLNVWENVGYPFDVASGERPAVQSWQSFEDDYEDDDGQTLETEASLNHGNSGGPFFAWFENGSQVRACGVVSSEVSFNGDADNSVSGGDNLVNLVDWARANWPL
;
A
#
# COMPACT_ATOMS: atom_id res chain seq x y z
N MET A 1 -24.68 -15.16 18.58
CA MET A 1 -23.67 -14.09 18.46
C MET A 1 -22.73 -14.18 19.66
N PRO A 2 -21.47 -14.63 19.49
CA PRO A 2 -20.47 -14.44 20.54
C PRO A 2 -20.36 -12.94 20.82
N SER A 3 -20.29 -12.54 22.09
CA SER A 3 -20.18 -11.12 22.43
C SER A 3 -18.82 -10.59 21.99
N HIS A 4 -18.80 -9.67 21.03
CA HIS A 4 -17.64 -8.90 20.56
C HIS A 4 -17.03 -7.95 21.61
N SER A 5 -17.50 -8.01 22.86
CA SER A 5 -17.27 -7.04 23.94
C SER A 5 -15.83 -6.93 24.46
N ASN A 6 -14.86 -7.59 23.83
CA ASN A 6 -13.46 -7.60 24.27
C ASN A 6 -12.44 -7.25 23.15
N ARG A 7 -12.88 -6.87 21.94
CA ARG A 7 -11.96 -6.39 20.89
C ARG A 7 -11.58 -4.92 21.18
N PRO A 8 -10.29 -4.54 21.06
CA PRO A 8 -9.90 -3.13 21.15
C PRO A 8 -10.64 -2.32 20.09
N ARG A 9 -11.34 -1.25 20.49
CA ARG A 9 -12.01 -0.35 19.54
C ARG A 9 -11.01 0.62 18.89
N PRO A 10 -11.32 1.14 17.69
CA PRO A 10 -10.56 2.25 17.13
C PRO A 10 -10.69 3.50 18.01
N MET A 11 -9.65 4.32 18.00
CA MET A 11 -9.60 5.59 18.71
C MET A 11 -10.41 6.66 17.98
N THR A 12 -11.10 7.50 18.74
CA THR A 12 -11.80 8.64 18.14
C THR A 12 -10.82 9.74 17.73
N ARG A 13 -11.32 10.69 16.96
CA ARG A 13 -10.58 11.88 16.58
C ARG A 13 -10.05 12.66 17.78
N GLU A 14 -10.89 12.91 18.77
CA GLU A 14 -10.52 13.66 19.98
C GLU A 14 -9.43 12.93 20.77
N GLU A 15 -9.52 11.60 20.85
CA GLU A 15 -8.51 10.78 21.52
C GLU A 15 -7.16 10.88 20.80
N LEU A 16 -7.15 10.78 19.47
CA LEU A 16 -5.91 10.89 18.68
C LEU A 16 -5.32 12.30 18.70
N GLU A 17 -6.16 13.33 18.61
CA GLU A 17 -5.74 14.74 18.69
C GLU A 17 -5.17 15.09 20.09
N SER A 18 -5.55 14.34 21.13
CA SER A 18 -4.99 14.48 22.48
C SER A 18 -3.59 13.86 22.64
N LEU A 19 -3.18 12.98 21.72
CA LEU A 19 -1.88 12.32 21.79
C LEU A 19 -0.75 13.24 21.31
N THR A 20 0.38 13.18 22.03
CA THR A 20 1.59 13.90 21.63
C THR A 20 2.37 13.10 20.59
N PRO A 21 2.76 13.68 19.43
CA PRO A 21 3.60 13.01 18.45
C PRO A 21 4.87 12.41 19.08
N LEU A 22 5.22 11.18 18.68
CA LEU A 22 6.38 10.49 19.22
C LEU A 22 7.61 10.81 18.37
N SER A 23 8.72 11.16 19.02
CA SER A 23 10.00 11.30 18.34
C SER A 23 10.66 9.93 18.12
N ALA A 24 11.51 9.85 17.10
CA ALA A 24 12.40 8.71 16.94
C ALA A 24 13.33 8.58 18.17
N THR A 25 13.52 7.36 18.66
CA THR A 25 14.40 7.07 19.81
C THR A 25 15.78 6.59 19.38
N LYS A 26 15.97 6.31 18.09
CA LYS A 26 17.26 6.00 17.46
C LYS A 26 17.45 6.84 16.20
N GLU A 27 18.71 7.06 15.82
CA GLU A 27 19.01 7.60 14.50
C GLU A 27 18.54 6.64 13.42
N ASN A 28 18.13 7.17 12.26
CA ASN A 28 17.75 6.36 11.11
C ASN A 28 18.99 5.64 10.56
N PRO A 29 19.13 4.32 10.75
CA PRO A 29 20.30 3.57 10.28
C PRO A 29 20.31 3.43 8.76
N HIS A 30 19.24 3.87 8.09
CA HIS A 30 19.03 3.86 6.66
C HIS A 30 18.98 5.25 6.06
N LEU A 31 19.33 6.30 6.83
CA LEU A 31 19.76 7.55 6.23
C LEU A 31 20.94 7.21 5.31
N PRO A 32 20.84 7.50 4.01
CA PRO A 32 21.89 7.11 3.08
C PRO A 32 23.17 7.89 3.43
N SER A 33 24.09 7.26 4.16
CA SER A 33 25.50 7.66 4.16
C SER A 33 26.17 7.38 2.81
N LYS A 34 25.47 6.64 1.93
CA LYS A 34 25.89 6.23 0.60
C LYS A 34 24.72 6.37 -0.37
N SER A 35 24.96 6.98 -1.52
CA SER A 35 24.06 6.89 -2.67
C SER A 35 24.15 5.48 -3.25
N ILE A 36 23.10 4.68 -3.12
CA ILE A 36 23.02 3.34 -3.72
C ILE A 36 22.41 3.52 -5.12
N GLY A 37 23.15 3.08 -6.15
CA GLY A 37 22.63 3.06 -7.52
C GLY A 37 21.52 2.02 -7.70
N PRO A 38 20.77 2.05 -8.81
CA PRO A 38 19.72 1.07 -9.07
C PRO A 38 20.27 -0.35 -9.09
N ALA A 39 19.57 -1.29 -8.46
CA ALA A 39 19.90 -2.71 -8.53
C ALA A 39 19.79 -3.22 -9.98
N ILE A 40 20.67 -4.15 -10.36
CA ILE A 40 20.61 -4.82 -11.66
C ILE A 40 20.25 -6.28 -11.42
N TYR A 41 19.10 -6.69 -11.94
CA TYR A 41 18.66 -8.07 -11.90
C TYR A 41 19.12 -8.81 -13.16
N VAL A 42 19.57 -10.05 -12.98
CA VAL A 42 20.08 -10.90 -14.05
C VAL A 42 19.54 -12.31 -13.91
N THR A 43 19.16 -12.91 -15.03
CA THR A 43 18.87 -14.34 -15.12
C THR A 43 20.13 -15.05 -15.58
N VAL A 44 20.46 -16.14 -14.89
CA VAL A 44 21.64 -16.97 -15.15
C VAL A 44 21.17 -18.40 -15.39
N PRO A 45 21.66 -19.12 -16.42
CA PRO A 45 21.29 -20.51 -16.65
C PRO A 45 21.58 -21.40 -15.43
N SER A 46 20.77 -22.43 -15.24
CA SER A 46 20.98 -23.40 -14.15
C SER A 46 22.38 -24.03 -14.24
N GLY A 47 23.06 -24.12 -13.09
CA GLY A 47 24.43 -24.65 -12.99
C GLY A 47 25.55 -23.66 -13.38
N VAL A 48 25.22 -22.44 -13.83
CA VAL A 48 26.22 -21.40 -14.08
C VAL A 48 26.40 -20.53 -12.83
N GLU A 49 27.63 -20.43 -12.34
CA GLU A 49 27.97 -19.56 -11.22
C GLU A 49 27.99 -18.08 -11.64
N LEU A 50 27.30 -17.24 -10.87
CA LEU A 50 27.31 -15.79 -11.05
C LEU A 50 28.51 -15.20 -10.30
N SER A 51 29.51 -14.68 -11.02
CA SER A 51 30.72 -14.07 -10.46
C SER A 51 30.96 -12.66 -11.01
N PRO A 52 30.14 -11.66 -10.63
CA PRO A 52 30.23 -10.33 -11.21
C PRO A 52 31.46 -9.60 -10.69
N LYS A 53 32.12 -8.82 -11.57
CA LYS A 53 33.26 -7.98 -11.19
C LYS A 53 32.93 -6.52 -11.39
N VAL A 54 33.17 -5.71 -10.37
CA VAL A 54 33.04 -4.26 -10.46
C VAL A 54 34.38 -3.67 -10.90
N ARG A 55 34.39 -3.00 -12.04
CA ARG A 55 35.54 -2.26 -12.55
C ARG A 55 35.26 -0.77 -12.44
N CYS A 56 36.08 -0.06 -11.67
CA CYS A 56 36.04 1.39 -11.53
C CYS A 56 37.22 2.00 -12.26
N GLN A 57 36.96 2.92 -13.19
CA GLN A 57 37.99 3.62 -13.95
C GLN A 57 37.75 5.13 -13.86
N ARG A 58 38.76 5.88 -13.44
CA ARG A 58 38.72 7.35 -13.54
C ARG A 58 38.90 7.74 -15.01
N ILE A 59 37.93 8.46 -15.55
CA ILE A 59 37.87 8.87 -16.95
C ILE A 59 38.40 10.28 -17.14
N ASP A 60 38.11 11.18 -16.21
CA ASP A 60 38.44 12.59 -16.34
C ASP A 60 38.61 13.27 -14.98
N VAL A 61 39.27 14.42 -14.97
CA VAL A 61 39.31 15.37 -13.84
C VAL A 61 38.82 16.71 -14.35
N ARG A 62 37.71 17.17 -13.79
CA ARG A 62 37.04 18.42 -14.15
C ARG A 62 37.74 19.62 -13.50
N PRO A 63 37.55 20.84 -14.05
CA PRO A 63 38.19 22.06 -13.57
C PRO A 63 37.87 22.47 -12.12
N ASP A 64 36.84 21.87 -11.52
CA ASP A 64 36.38 22.08 -10.15
C ASP A 64 36.92 21.00 -9.18
N ASP A 65 38.03 20.35 -9.53
CA ASP A 65 38.64 19.22 -8.82
C ASP A 65 37.75 17.97 -8.68
N GLN A 66 36.62 17.92 -9.40
CA GLN A 66 35.80 16.71 -9.45
C GLN A 66 36.40 15.67 -10.40
N SER A 67 36.32 14.39 -10.07
CA SER A 67 36.75 13.32 -10.97
C SER A 67 35.54 12.60 -11.57
N LEU A 68 35.51 12.41 -12.88
CA LEU A 68 34.54 11.55 -13.56
C LEU A 68 35.02 10.10 -13.48
N TRP A 69 34.16 9.20 -13.01
CA TRP A 69 34.43 7.77 -12.94
C TRP A 69 33.44 6.98 -13.80
N LYS A 70 33.93 5.97 -14.50
CA LYS A 70 33.14 4.92 -15.15
C LYS A 70 33.16 3.69 -14.25
N ILE A 71 31.97 3.25 -13.85
CA ILE A 71 31.78 2.00 -13.11
C ILE A 71 31.16 0.99 -14.08
N THR A 72 31.75 -0.19 -14.22
CA THR A 72 31.28 -1.27 -15.09
C THR A 72 31.11 -2.54 -14.27
N ILE A 73 29.99 -3.22 -14.45
CA ILE A 73 29.72 -4.52 -13.82
C ILE A 73 29.87 -5.59 -14.90
N GLU A 74 30.98 -6.32 -14.86
CA GLU A 74 31.22 -7.50 -15.70
C GLU A 74 30.37 -8.66 -15.16
N LYS A 75 29.72 -9.41 -16.05
CA LYS A 75 28.82 -10.53 -15.71
C LYS A 75 29.29 -11.81 -16.41
N SER A 76 28.93 -12.97 -15.86
CA SER A 76 29.20 -14.28 -16.50
C SER A 76 28.57 -14.32 -17.90
N VAL A 77 29.27 -14.94 -18.87
CA VAL A 77 28.76 -15.12 -20.23
C VAL A 77 27.41 -15.84 -20.18
N GLY A 78 26.41 -15.31 -20.89
CA GLY A 78 25.04 -15.84 -20.86
C GLY A 78 24.12 -15.22 -19.80
N SER A 79 24.63 -14.32 -18.94
CA SER A 79 23.76 -13.54 -18.04
C SER A 79 22.93 -12.54 -18.83
N ILE A 80 21.60 -12.63 -18.72
CA ILE A 80 20.67 -11.70 -19.39
C ILE A 80 20.11 -10.76 -18.34
N GLN A 81 20.11 -9.45 -18.62
CA GLN A 81 19.42 -8.49 -17.76
C GLN A 81 17.92 -8.69 -17.91
N ALA A 82 17.24 -8.93 -16.81
CA ALA A 82 15.81 -9.20 -16.75
C ALA A 82 15.20 -8.48 -15.55
N LEU A 83 13.87 -8.37 -15.52
CA LEU A 83 13.17 -7.95 -14.30
C LEU A 83 12.96 -9.18 -13.38
N PRO A 84 12.83 -9.00 -12.05
CA PRO A 84 12.42 -10.08 -11.16
C PRO A 84 10.98 -10.47 -11.49
N MET A 85 10.81 -11.62 -12.14
CA MET A 85 9.48 -12.18 -12.37
C MET A 85 8.94 -12.75 -11.08
N GLY A 86 7.62 -12.68 -10.92
CA GLY A 86 6.93 -13.37 -9.86
C GLY A 86 7.01 -14.89 -10.05
N GLY A 87 7.13 -15.61 -8.95
CA GLY A 87 7.23 -17.06 -8.87
C GLY A 87 5.86 -17.72 -8.81
N THR A 88 5.15 -17.58 -7.69
CA THR A 88 3.87 -18.28 -7.47
C THR A 88 2.69 -17.34 -7.29
N VAL A 89 1.54 -17.73 -7.84
CA VAL A 89 0.22 -17.17 -7.52
C VAL A 89 -0.62 -18.33 -7.02
N GLN A 90 -1.18 -18.21 -5.82
CA GLN A 90 -1.92 -19.28 -5.18
C GLN A 90 -3.28 -18.81 -4.69
N ILE A 91 -4.27 -19.68 -4.84
CA ILE A 91 -5.55 -19.55 -4.14
C ILE A 91 -5.33 -20.00 -2.68
N HIS A 92 -5.88 -19.25 -1.73
CA HIS A 92 -5.95 -19.64 -0.34
C HIS A 92 -7.21 -20.48 -0.10
N GLU A 93 -7.06 -21.57 0.64
CA GLU A 93 -8.20 -22.43 0.97
C GLU A 93 -9.13 -21.72 1.96
N GLN A 94 -10.44 -21.84 1.76
CA GLN A 94 -11.44 -21.34 2.71
C GLN A 94 -11.37 -22.10 4.04
N THR A 95 -11.41 -21.35 5.14
CA THR A 95 -11.37 -21.88 6.50
C THR A 95 -12.48 -21.24 7.33
N ASP A 96 -13.31 -22.05 7.99
CA ASP A 96 -14.32 -21.55 8.94
C ASP A 96 -13.65 -21.09 10.24
N THR A 97 -13.41 -19.78 10.34
CA THR A 97 -12.77 -19.14 11.49
C THR A 97 -13.63 -18.06 12.15
N MET A 98 -14.92 -17.99 11.81
CA MET A 98 -15.81 -16.91 12.27
C MET A 98 -15.64 -16.65 13.77
N GLY A 99 -15.25 -15.42 14.12
CA GLY A 99 -15.13 -14.93 15.48
C GLY A 99 -13.89 -15.38 16.27
N LYS A 100 -12.91 -16.04 15.65
CA LYS A 100 -11.67 -16.51 16.34
C LYS A 100 -10.50 -15.54 16.27
N ILE A 101 -10.56 -14.51 15.44
CA ILE A 101 -9.40 -13.66 15.14
C ILE A 101 -9.53 -12.32 15.86
N SER A 102 -8.48 -11.92 16.58
CA SER A 102 -8.44 -10.68 17.39
C SER A 102 -7.66 -9.54 16.73
N GLY A 103 -7.03 -9.81 15.58
CA GLY A 103 -6.22 -8.87 14.83
C GLY A 103 -4.71 -9.03 15.06
N HIS A 104 -3.95 -8.47 14.13
CA HIS A 104 -2.49 -8.53 14.10
C HIS A 104 -1.86 -7.30 14.75
N PRO A 105 -0.71 -7.46 15.43
CA PRO A 105 0.05 -6.31 15.87
C PRO A 105 0.70 -5.61 14.67
N SER A 106 0.86 -4.30 14.83
CA SER A 106 1.69 -3.44 14.02
C SER A 106 3.10 -3.36 14.60
N PHE A 107 4.07 -3.03 13.75
CA PHE A 107 5.46 -2.84 14.15
C PHE A 107 5.96 -1.48 13.67
N ARG A 108 6.50 -0.70 14.62
CA ARG A 108 7.19 0.55 14.36
C ARG A 108 8.66 0.44 14.78
N PRO A 109 9.61 0.51 13.84
CA PRO A 109 11.01 0.71 14.12
C PRO A 109 11.29 1.96 14.95
N GLU A 110 12.21 1.84 15.92
CA GLU A 110 12.60 2.89 16.86
C GLU A 110 13.13 4.18 16.21
N TRP A 111 13.63 4.07 14.98
CA TRP A 111 14.18 5.21 14.24
C TRP A 111 13.12 6.09 13.57
N MET A 112 11.85 5.67 13.56
CA MET A 112 10.77 6.47 12.99
C MET A 112 9.95 7.18 14.06
N GLY A 113 9.73 8.48 13.84
CA GLY A 113 8.73 9.22 14.59
C GLY A 113 7.30 8.84 14.20
N VAL A 114 6.34 9.24 15.02
CA VAL A 114 4.91 9.06 14.81
C VAL A 114 4.22 10.40 14.82
N ARG A 115 3.31 10.60 13.86
CA ARG A 115 2.30 11.65 13.88
C ARG A 115 0.94 10.98 13.82
N PHE A 116 0.07 11.29 14.76
CA PHE A 116 -1.29 10.73 14.80
C PHE A 116 -2.23 11.39 13.79
N THR A 117 -1.86 12.58 13.32
CA THR A 117 -2.50 13.28 12.21
C THR A 117 -1.45 13.59 11.15
N PRO A 118 -1.67 13.25 9.87
CA PRO A 118 -0.67 13.40 8.85
C PRO A 118 -0.44 14.87 8.48
N LYS A 119 0.80 15.20 8.13
CA LYS A 119 1.07 16.40 7.34
C LYS A 119 0.57 16.24 5.92
N THR A 120 -0.35 17.11 5.54
CA THR A 120 -0.91 17.17 4.20
C THR A 120 -0.56 18.48 3.52
N GLY A 121 -0.57 18.46 2.19
CA GLY A 121 -0.35 19.65 1.38
C GLY A 121 -1.63 20.42 1.16
N ILE A 122 -1.54 21.74 1.14
CA ILE A 122 -2.60 22.60 0.62
C ILE A 122 -2.71 22.29 -0.88
N GLN A 123 -3.86 21.79 -1.35
CA GLN A 123 -4.16 21.76 -2.77
C GLN A 123 -4.03 23.19 -3.31
N ARG A 124 -3.01 23.46 -4.14
CA ARG A 124 -2.93 24.77 -4.81
C ARG A 124 -4.20 24.92 -5.64
N PRO A 125 -4.98 26.00 -5.47
CA PRO A 125 -6.20 26.18 -6.22
C PRO A 125 -5.88 26.13 -7.71
N ARG A 126 -6.62 25.30 -8.46
CA ARG A 126 -6.49 25.22 -9.92
C ARG A 126 -6.68 26.63 -10.53
N PRO A 127 -6.02 26.96 -11.65
CA PRO A 127 -6.20 28.23 -12.33
C PRO A 127 -7.68 28.53 -12.57
N GLN A 128 -8.11 29.76 -12.27
CA GLN A 128 -9.52 30.15 -12.45
C GLN A 128 -9.78 30.45 -13.92
N MET A 129 -10.64 29.65 -14.55
CA MET A 129 -11.13 29.94 -15.90
C MET A 129 -12.06 31.15 -15.84
N ARG A 130 -11.94 32.04 -16.83
CA ARG A 130 -12.82 33.20 -16.99
C ARG A 130 -13.46 33.15 -18.36
N ASP A 131 -14.72 33.55 -18.46
CA ASP A 131 -15.37 33.72 -19.76
C ASP A 131 -14.83 34.95 -20.50
N GLY A 132 -15.27 35.15 -21.74
CA GLY A 132 -14.89 36.32 -22.56
C GLY A 132 -15.31 37.68 -21.98
N LYS A 133 -16.02 37.72 -20.83
CA LYS A 133 -16.39 38.93 -20.09
C LYS A 133 -15.62 39.04 -18.75
N GLY A 134 -14.62 38.18 -18.52
CA GLY A 134 -13.80 38.18 -17.31
C GLY A 134 -14.47 37.58 -16.08
N ARG A 135 -15.68 37.00 -16.18
CA ARG A 135 -16.38 36.37 -15.07
C ARG A 135 -15.79 34.99 -14.80
N LYS A 136 -15.60 34.64 -13.52
CA LYS A 136 -15.10 33.30 -13.15
C LYS A 136 -16.12 32.25 -13.60
N VAL A 137 -15.66 31.22 -14.29
CA VAL A 137 -16.47 30.08 -14.72
C VAL A 137 -15.84 28.79 -14.21
N LYS A 138 -16.67 27.87 -13.72
CA LYS A 138 -16.24 26.51 -13.35
C LYS A 138 -16.51 25.60 -14.54
N PRO A 139 -15.56 24.76 -14.98
CA PRO A 139 -15.78 23.86 -16.11
C PRO A 139 -16.85 22.80 -15.82
N LEU A 140 -17.01 22.37 -14.56
CA LEU A 140 -17.99 21.39 -14.09
C LEU A 140 -18.36 21.65 -12.60
N THR A 141 -19.47 21.07 -12.12
CA THR A 141 -19.86 21.10 -10.69
C THR A 141 -18.94 20.19 -9.89
N VAL A 142 -18.29 20.75 -8.87
CA VAL A 142 -17.63 19.98 -7.80
C VAL A 142 -18.54 20.06 -6.60
N PHE A 143 -19.13 18.93 -6.20
CA PHE A 143 -19.93 18.84 -4.98
C PHE A 143 -18.99 18.98 -3.76
N PRO A 144 -19.40 19.64 -2.67
CA PRO A 144 -18.68 19.58 -1.40
C PRO A 144 -18.57 18.11 -0.94
N GLY A 145 -17.38 17.64 -0.56
CA GLY A 145 -17.18 16.26 -0.07
C GLY A 145 -15.78 15.70 -0.31
N ASP A 146 -15.07 16.16 -1.35
CA ASP A 146 -13.70 15.69 -1.62
C ASP A 146 -12.71 16.23 -0.57
N ALA A 147 -12.42 15.39 0.43
CA ALA A 147 -11.49 15.67 1.51
C ALA A 147 -10.10 15.09 1.26
N ARG A 148 -9.82 14.56 0.05
CA ARG A 148 -8.50 13.98 -0.26
C ARG A 148 -7.44 15.07 -0.35
N GLN A 149 -6.36 14.85 0.38
CA GLN A 149 -5.21 15.75 0.41
C GLN A 149 -3.95 15.00 0.00
N VAL A 150 -3.04 15.67 -0.70
CA VAL A 150 -1.72 15.08 -0.97
C VAL A 150 -1.01 14.88 0.36
N LEU A 151 -0.56 13.67 0.62
CA LEU A 151 0.17 13.29 1.81
C LEU A 151 1.64 13.68 1.64
N PHE A 152 2.15 14.49 2.57
CA PHE A 152 3.56 14.87 2.65
C PHE A 152 4.26 14.27 3.88
N ASP A 153 3.51 13.56 4.72
CA ASP A 153 4.04 12.96 5.93
C ASP A 153 4.77 11.66 5.63
N THR A 154 6.04 11.62 6.01
CA THR A 154 6.88 10.44 5.93
C THR A 154 7.09 9.79 7.30
N SER A 155 6.31 10.16 8.33
CA SER A 155 6.35 9.46 9.61
C SER A 155 5.59 8.15 9.55
N TRP A 156 5.84 7.26 10.51
CA TRP A 156 5.04 6.06 10.66
C TRP A 156 3.61 6.43 11.14
N PRO A 157 2.54 5.77 10.66
CA PRO A 157 2.47 4.72 9.64
C PRO A 157 2.28 5.26 8.20
N TRP A 158 2.19 6.57 8.01
CA TRP A 158 1.77 7.20 6.74
C TRP A 158 2.61 6.83 5.52
N LEU A 159 3.90 6.56 5.71
CA LEU A 159 4.80 6.16 4.63
C LEU A 159 4.59 4.71 4.13
N LEU A 160 3.86 3.88 4.87
CA LEU A 160 3.79 2.44 4.64
C LEU A 160 2.94 2.06 3.43
N THR A 161 2.04 2.96 3.02
CA THR A 161 1.26 2.79 1.80
C THR A 161 2.09 3.18 0.59
N GLY A 162 2.10 2.31 -0.41
CA GLY A 162 2.91 2.45 -1.61
C GLY A 162 2.13 2.27 -2.89
N LYS A 163 2.72 2.75 -3.99
CA LYS A 163 2.22 2.53 -5.34
C LYS A 163 2.64 1.14 -5.80
N ILE A 164 1.71 0.41 -6.38
CA ILE A 164 1.96 -0.84 -7.09
C ILE A 164 1.87 -0.54 -8.58
N VAL A 165 2.88 -0.97 -9.33
CA VAL A 165 2.85 -1.00 -10.80
C VAL A 165 3.06 -2.43 -11.28
N THR A 166 2.39 -2.79 -12.37
CA THR A 166 2.32 -4.20 -12.81
C THR A 166 2.77 -4.38 -14.26
N SER A 167 3.04 -5.63 -14.62
CA SER A 167 3.37 -6.04 -15.98
C SER A 167 2.23 -5.86 -16.99
N ASP A 168 0.99 -5.70 -16.54
CA ASP A 168 -0.17 -5.38 -17.40
C ASP A 168 -0.24 -3.88 -17.75
N GLY A 169 0.70 -3.07 -17.24
CA GLY A 169 0.69 -1.61 -17.43
C GLY A 169 -0.34 -0.90 -16.55
N THR A 170 -0.89 -1.59 -15.55
CA THR A 170 -1.83 -1.04 -14.57
C THR A 170 -1.10 -0.63 -13.29
N SER A 171 -1.79 0.14 -12.46
CA SER A 171 -1.31 0.51 -11.13
C SER A 171 -2.42 0.51 -10.09
N GLY A 172 -2.04 0.27 -8.85
CA GLY A 172 -2.90 0.38 -7.68
C GLY A 172 -2.10 0.80 -6.46
N SER A 173 -2.67 0.56 -5.29
CA SER A 173 -2.11 0.87 -3.99
C SER A 173 -1.94 -0.39 -3.16
N GLY A 174 -1.04 -0.37 -2.18
CA GLY A 174 -0.93 -1.43 -1.19
C GLY A 174 -0.22 -0.93 0.05
N VAL A 175 -0.20 -1.72 1.12
CA VAL A 175 0.41 -1.33 2.40
C VAL A 175 1.24 -2.45 3.01
N LEU A 176 2.35 -2.09 3.66
CA LEU A 176 3.17 -3.05 4.40
C LEU A 176 2.41 -3.60 5.63
N ILE A 177 2.24 -4.92 5.66
CA ILE A 177 1.54 -5.68 6.71
C ILE A 177 2.43 -6.73 7.36
N GLY A 178 3.71 -6.78 7.03
CA GLY A 178 4.71 -7.66 7.61
C GLY A 178 6.08 -7.39 7.01
N ASP A 179 7.09 -8.15 7.46
CA ASP A 179 8.49 -7.96 7.08
C ASP A 179 8.71 -7.91 5.57
N ARG A 180 8.03 -8.78 4.82
CA ARG A 180 8.07 -8.88 3.35
C ARG A 180 6.67 -8.80 2.74
N LEU A 181 5.67 -8.35 3.49
CA LEU A 181 4.28 -8.56 3.10
C LEU A 181 3.59 -7.26 2.76
N VAL A 182 2.86 -7.26 1.65
CA VAL A 182 2.00 -6.15 1.22
C VAL A 182 0.57 -6.66 1.08
N LEU A 183 -0.38 -5.95 1.67
CA LEU A 183 -1.81 -6.14 1.43
C LEU A 183 -2.26 -5.20 0.30
N THR A 184 -3.04 -5.71 -0.64
CA THR A 184 -3.64 -4.94 -1.75
C THR A 184 -4.98 -5.58 -2.16
N ALA A 185 -5.64 -5.01 -3.16
CA ALA A 185 -6.83 -5.59 -3.78
C ALA A 185 -6.43 -6.68 -4.77
N ARG A 186 -7.23 -7.73 -4.87
CA ARG A 186 -6.96 -8.86 -5.78
C ARG A 186 -6.98 -8.41 -7.24
N HIS A 187 -7.90 -7.52 -7.61
CA HIS A 187 -8.01 -7.01 -8.98
C HIS A 187 -6.83 -6.14 -9.43
N VAL A 188 -5.95 -5.73 -8.51
CA VAL A 188 -4.69 -5.04 -8.85
C VAL A 188 -3.66 -5.99 -9.46
N MET A 189 -3.79 -7.30 -9.22
CA MET A 189 -2.87 -8.30 -9.77
C MET A 189 -2.92 -8.32 -11.32
N PRO A 190 -1.78 -8.52 -12.01
CA PRO A 190 -1.72 -8.49 -13.48
C PRO A 190 -2.20 -9.81 -14.09
N TRP A 191 -3.50 -10.06 -14.05
CA TRP A 191 -4.11 -11.34 -14.46
C TRP A 191 -3.77 -11.75 -15.91
N ASN A 192 -3.62 -10.80 -16.84
CA ASN A 192 -3.24 -11.14 -18.22
C ASN A 192 -1.81 -11.68 -18.26
N SER A 193 -0.88 -11.02 -17.58
CA SER A 193 0.51 -11.47 -17.47
C SER A 193 0.63 -12.78 -16.68
N ILE A 194 -0.15 -12.95 -15.61
CA ILE A 194 -0.19 -14.18 -14.78
C ILE A 194 -0.61 -15.36 -15.65
N ALA A 195 -1.64 -15.20 -16.48
CA ALA A 195 -2.11 -16.26 -17.39
C ALA A 195 -1.05 -16.73 -18.40
N THR A 196 -0.07 -15.88 -18.71
CA THR A 196 1.06 -16.23 -19.60
C THR A 196 2.32 -16.69 -18.84
N GLY A 197 2.31 -16.64 -17.51
CA GLY A 197 3.46 -16.93 -16.67
C GLY A 197 4.57 -15.87 -16.70
N ASN A 198 4.33 -14.71 -17.32
CA ASN A 198 5.32 -13.64 -17.48
C ASN A 198 4.88 -12.39 -16.72
N TRP A 199 4.76 -12.50 -15.41
CA TRP A 199 4.22 -11.46 -14.55
C TRP A 199 5.27 -10.86 -13.62
N TRP A 200 5.08 -9.59 -13.32
CA TRP A 200 5.79 -8.91 -12.25
C TRP A 200 4.91 -7.82 -11.66
N MET A 201 5.14 -7.53 -10.39
CA MET A 201 4.59 -6.37 -9.70
C MET A 201 5.72 -5.71 -8.95
N LYS A 202 5.68 -4.38 -8.86
CA LYS A 202 6.65 -3.59 -8.11
C LYS A 202 5.92 -2.70 -7.11
N PHE A 203 6.27 -2.85 -5.84
CA PHE A 203 5.75 -2.06 -4.74
C PHE A 203 6.77 -0.99 -4.34
N THR A 204 6.32 0.26 -4.25
CA THR A 204 7.14 1.39 -3.81
C THR A 204 6.44 2.15 -2.68
N PRO A 205 6.82 1.94 -1.41
CA PRO A 205 6.26 2.67 -0.28
C PRO A 205 6.56 4.16 -0.41
N TYR A 206 5.55 5.00 -0.20
CA TYR A 206 5.63 6.45 -0.34
C TYR A 206 6.31 6.88 -1.66
N TYR A 207 5.86 6.31 -2.78
CA TYR A 207 6.25 6.77 -4.11
C TYR A 207 5.90 8.27 -4.27
N PHE A 208 6.82 9.06 -4.83
CA PHE A 208 6.57 10.50 -4.98
C PHE A 208 7.22 11.06 -6.24
N ASP A 209 6.44 11.42 -7.25
CA ASP A 209 6.88 12.03 -8.51
C ASP A 209 8.06 11.28 -9.17
N GLY A 210 7.95 9.95 -9.31
CA GLY A 210 9.02 9.12 -9.89
C GLY A 210 10.14 8.75 -8.93
N THR A 211 10.10 9.23 -7.69
CA THR A 211 11.11 8.91 -6.67
C THR A 211 10.68 7.72 -5.81
N GLU A 212 11.68 6.98 -5.35
CA GLU A 212 11.54 5.83 -4.45
C GLU A 212 12.29 6.13 -3.14
N PRO A 213 11.80 7.09 -2.33
CA PRO A 213 12.56 7.65 -1.21
C PRO A 213 12.91 6.60 -0.14
N PHE A 214 12.09 5.54 -0.06
CA PHE A 214 12.32 4.40 0.80
C PHE A 214 12.67 3.14 0.01
N GLY A 215 13.15 3.27 -1.23
CA GLY A 215 13.38 2.16 -2.15
C GLY A 215 12.08 1.51 -2.62
N SER A 216 12.22 0.40 -3.33
CA SER A 216 11.12 -0.41 -3.85
C SER A 216 11.50 -1.88 -3.82
N SER A 217 10.52 -2.76 -3.99
CA SER A 217 10.77 -4.18 -4.19
C SER A 217 9.80 -4.79 -5.19
N TYR A 218 10.26 -5.80 -5.90
CA TYR A 218 9.41 -6.64 -6.74
C TYR A 218 8.71 -7.70 -5.90
N VAL A 219 7.57 -8.19 -6.39
CA VAL A 219 6.79 -9.25 -5.77
C VAL A 219 7.32 -10.61 -6.23
N SER A 220 7.61 -11.49 -5.27
CA SER A 220 8.03 -12.87 -5.52
C SER A 220 6.84 -13.82 -5.58
N ASP A 221 5.83 -13.64 -4.72
CA ASP A 221 4.70 -14.55 -4.61
C ASP A 221 3.43 -13.76 -4.30
N ALA A 222 2.27 -14.24 -4.74
CA ALA A 222 0.97 -13.66 -4.43
C ALA A 222 0.00 -14.74 -3.95
N ARG A 223 -0.86 -14.38 -3.00
CA ARG A 223 -1.92 -15.25 -2.51
C ARG A 223 -3.21 -14.48 -2.28
N HIS A 224 -4.35 -15.05 -2.64
CA HIS A 224 -5.67 -14.41 -2.54
C HIS A 224 -6.75 -15.45 -2.23
N TYR A 225 -7.93 -15.00 -1.80
CA TYR A 225 -9.14 -15.84 -1.76
C TYR A 225 -9.87 -15.83 -3.11
N GLY A 226 -10.78 -16.77 -3.28
CA GLY A 226 -11.61 -16.94 -4.47
C GLY A 226 -11.61 -18.37 -4.99
N THR A 227 -12.61 -18.71 -5.78
CA THR A 227 -12.76 -20.04 -6.38
C THR A 227 -12.39 -20.07 -7.87
N ASP A 228 -12.36 -18.89 -8.51
CA ASP A 228 -12.01 -18.68 -9.92
C ASP A 228 -11.21 -17.38 -10.06
N ASP A 229 -10.27 -17.36 -11.02
CA ASP A 229 -9.44 -16.21 -11.42
C ASP A 229 -10.09 -15.31 -12.47
N SER A 230 -11.22 -15.72 -13.03
CA SER A 230 -11.98 -14.98 -14.06
C SER A 230 -13.23 -14.28 -13.55
N ASP A 231 -13.77 -14.69 -12.39
CA ASP A 231 -14.92 -14.09 -11.72
C ASP A 231 -14.75 -14.22 -10.20
N PHE A 232 -14.91 -13.13 -9.45
CA PHE A 232 -14.65 -13.16 -8.02
C PHE A 232 -15.58 -12.29 -7.19
N ASN A 233 -15.87 -12.80 -6.00
CA ASN A 233 -16.72 -12.12 -5.03
C ASN A 233 -16.03 -10.85 -4.52
N LEU A 234 -16.78 -9.75 -4.51
CA LEU A 234 -16.35 -8.44 -3.99
C LEU A 234 -15.83 -8.53 -2.55
N SER A 235 -16.45 -9.39 -1.73
CA SER A 235 -16.06 -9.62 -0.33
C SER A 235 -14.69 -10.30 -0.17
N HIS A 236 -14.10 -10.76 -1.28
CA HIS A 236 -12.80 -11.44 -1.36
C HIS A 236 -11.80 -10.72 -2.29
N ASP A 237 -12.04 -9.47 -2.65
CA ASP A 237 -11.16 -8.67 -3.49
C ASP A 237 -9.95 -8.12 -2.71
N TYR A 238 -9.16 -9.03 -2.17
CA TYR A 238 -7.89 -8.74 -1.52
C TYR A 238 -6.86 -9.84 -1.77
N ALA A 239 -5.60 -9.42 -1.79
CA ALA A 239 -4.45 -10.30 -1.96
C ALA A 239 -3.31 -9.89 -1.04
N VAL A 240 -2.55 -10.88 -0.58
CA VAL A 240 -1.28 -10.67 0.10
C VAL A 240 -0.15 -11.00 -0.86
N LEU A 241 0.76 -10.06 -1.00
CA LEU A 241 1.95 -10.14 -1.84
C LEU A 241 3.17 -10.34 -0.95
N ARG A 242 4.08 -11.21 -1.38
CA ARG A 242 5.41 -11.39 -0.80
C ARG A 242 6.44 -10.63 -1.62
N LEU A 243 7.24 -9.80 -0.98
CA LEU A 243 8.32 -9.01 -1.59
C LEU A 243 9.66 -9.77 -1.58
N PHE A 244 10.46 -9.56 -2.63
CA PHE A 244 11.85 -10.04 -2.67
C PHE A 244 12.73 -9.40 -1.59
N ASP A 245 12.48 -8.15 -1.24
CA ASP A 245 13.19 -7.42 -0.19
C ASP A 245 12.31 -7.27 1.07
N PRO A 246 12.86 -7.49 2.28
CA PRO A 246 12.12 -7.36 3.54
C PRO A 246 11.98 -5.90 3.96
N MET A 247 11.22 -5.13 3.17
CA MET A 247 11.05 -3.69 3.41
C MET A 247 10.41 -3.39 4.78
N GLY A 248 9.52 -4.26 5.27
CA GLY A 248 8.83 -4.13 6.56
C GLY A 248 9.76 -4.21 7.78
N ASN A 249 10.88 -4.94 7.70
CA ASN A 249 11.88 -4.93 8.78
C ASN A 249 12.44 -3.53 9.05
N ARG A 250 12.63 -2.80 7.95
CA ARG A 250 13.22 -1.47 7.98
C ARG A 250 12.18 -0.41 8.25
N LEU A 251 11.05 -0.47 7.54
CA LEU A 251 10.02 0.55 7.52
C LEU A 251 8.91 0.31 8.53
N GLY A 252 8.85 -0.85 9.16
CA GLY A 252 7.69 -1.25 9.94
C GLY A 252 6.54 -1.70 9.05
N TYR A 253 5.42 -1.99 9.70
CA TYR A 253 4.18 -2.42 9.05
C TYR A 253 2.99 -2.17 9.97
N ILE A 254 1.80 -2.07 9.38
CA ILE A 254 0.55 -2.06 10.14
C ILE A 254 0.08 -3.50 10.40
N GLY A 255 -0.81 -3.64 11.38
CA GLY A 255 -1.56 -4.87 11.58
C GLY A 255 -2.81 -4.91 10.70
N THR A 256 -3.61 -5.95 10.89
CA THR A 256 -4.95 -6.10 10.32
C THR A 256 -5.94 -6.45 11.42
N THR A 257 -7.20 -6.16 11.21
CA THR A 257 -8.30 -6.51 12.12
C THR A 257 -9.53 -6.81 11.29
N SER A 258 -10.41 -7.66 11.79
CA SER A 258 -11.74 -7.78 11.23
C SER A 258 -12.53 -6.53 11.61
N PHE A 259 -13.44 -6.09 10.74
CA PHE A 259 -14.38 -5.04 11.09
C PHE A 259 -15.38 -5.57 12.14
N ASP A 260 -15.96 -4.65 12.90
CA ASP A 260 -16.94 -4.95 13.93
C ASP A 260 -18.14 -4.04 13.71
N ASP A 261 -19.35 -4.60 13.70
CA ASP A 261 -20.60 -3.88 13.54
C ASP A 261 -20.75 -2.68 14.48
N GLY A 262 -20.16 -2.76 15.68
CA GLY A 262 -20.14 -1.66 16.65
C GLY A 262 -19.29 -0.46 16.21
N TRP A 263 -18.55 -0.57 15.09
CA TRP A 263 -17.74 0.50 14.50
C TRP A 263 -18.42 1.20 13.33
N ARG A 264 -19.61 0.76 12.90
CA ARG A 264 -20.43 1.46 11.89
C ARG A 264 -20.69 2.91 12.32
N GLY A 265 -20.59 3.84 11.38
CA GLY A 265 -20.77 5.28 11.59
C GLY A 265 -19.65 5.98 12.37
N LEU A 266 -18.59 5.28 12.79
CA LEU A 266 -17.44 5.92 13.44
C LEU A 266 -16.52 6.59 12.41
N ASN A 267 -16.37 7.90 12.53
CA ASN A 267 -15.44 8.72 11.73
C ASN A 267 -14.00 8.58 12.23
N VAL A 268 -13.42 7.39 12.10
CA VAL A 268 -12.12 7.01 12.69
C VAL A 268 -11.15 6.39 11.69
N TRP A 269 -11.61 6.17 10.46
CA TRP A 269 -10.85 5.46 9.44
C TRP A 269 -10.04 6.42 8.58
N GLU A 270 -8.82 6.00 8.31
CA GLU A 270 -7.87 6.67 7.43
C GLU A 270 -7.74 5.85 6.16
N ASN A 271 -7.76 6.52 5.02
CA ASN A 271 -7.41 5.93 3.73
C ASN A 271 -6.16 6.60 3.18
N VAL A 272 -5.23 5.79 2.65
CA VAL A 272 -4.13 6.28 1.82
C VAL A 272 -4.11 5.48 0.52
N GLY A 273 -3.89 6.17 -0.60
CA GLY A 273 -3.78 5.54 -1.92
C GLY A 273 -3.17 6.45 -2.97
N TYR A 274 -3.16 6.01 -4.23
CA TYR A 274 -2.59 6.73 -5.38
C TYR A 274 -3.65 6.98 -6.46
N PRO A 275 -4.70 7.77 -6.18
CA PRO A 275 -5.79 7.95 -7.10
C PRO A 275 -5.37 8.83 -8.30
N PHE A 276 -5.77 8.44 -9.51
CA PHE A 276 -5.32 9.11 -10.75
C PHE A 276 -5.79 10.56 -10.87
N ASP A 277 -6.89 10.96 -10.23
CA ASP A 277 -7.39 12.33 -10.28
C ASP A 277 -6.70 13.28 -9.29
N VAL A 278 -5.93 12.76 -8.34
CA VAL A 278 -5.07 13.52 -7.42
C VAL A 278 -3.61 13.32 -7.81
N ALA A 279 -2.96 14.41 -8.22
CA ALA A 279 -1.55 14.39 -8.65
C ALA A 279 -1.24 13.29 -9.69
N SER A 280 -2.21 12.90 -10.52
CA SER A 280 -2.04 11.86 -11.56
C SER A 280 -1.64 10.48 -11.01
N GLY A 281 -1.94 10.18 -9.74
CA GLY A 281 -1.46 8.96 -9.08
C GLY A 281 0.05 8.95 -8.85
N GLU A 282 0.73 10.10 -8.97
CA GLU A 282 2.18 10.22 -8.78
C GLU A 282 2.57 10.61 -7.35
N ARG A 283 1.59 10.88 -6.49
CA ARG A 283 1.79 11.18 -5.07
C ARG A 283 0.71 10.48 -4.24
N PRO A 284 1.02 10.08 -3.00
CA PRO A 284 -0.01 9.54 -2.12
C PRO A 284 -1.05 10.61 -1.80
N ALA A 285 -2.31 10.22 -1.82
CA ALA A 285 -3.43 10.96 -1.29
C ALA A 285 -3.88 10.31 0.02
N VAL A 286 -4.27 11.14 0.99
CA VAL A 286 -4.86 10.69 2.26
C VAL A 286 -6.25 11.29 2.40
N GLN A 287 -7.16 10.51 2.97
CA GLN A 287 -8.46 10.96 3.43
C GLN A 287 -8.68 10.45 4.86
N SER A 288 -8.91 11.39 5.78
CA SER A 288 -8.97 11.11 7.22
C SER A 288 -10.40 11.16 7.75
N TRP A 289 -10.64 10.49 8.88
CA TRP A 289 -11.93 10.51 9.59
C TRP A 289 -13.10 10.03 8.75
N GLN A 290 -12.87 9.01 7.92
CA GLN A 290 -13.93 8.36 7.14
C GLN A 290 -14.69 7.38 8.03
N SER A 291 -15.93 7.09 7.64
CA SER A 291 -16.79 6.10 8.27
C SER A 291 -17.15 4.99 7.28
N PHE A 292 -17.58 3.86 7.84
CA PHE A 292 -18.35 2.87 7.11
C PHE A 292 -19.81 2.99 7.50
N GLU A 293 -20.71 2.99 6.53
CA GLU A 293 -22.15 3.20 6.75
C GLU A 293 -22.87 1.88 6.98
N ASP A 294 -22.50 0.88 6.18
CA ASP A 294 -23.02 -0.47 6.24
C ASP A 294 -21.90 -1.48 5.97
N ASP A 295 -22.20 -2.75 6.22
CA ASP A 295 -21.40 -3.85 5.72
C ASP A 295 -22.26 -5.09 5.44
N TYR A 296 -21.82 -5.85 4.44
CA TYR A 296 -22.45 -7.08 4.02
C TYR A 296 -21.44 -8.22 4.07
N GLU A 297 -21.84 -9.30 4.72
CA GLU A 297 -21.11 -10.56 4.70
C GLU A 297 -21.60 -11.39 3.52
N ASP A 298 -20.68 -11.68 2.59
CA ASP A 298 -20.93 -12.60 1.47
C ASP A 298 -19.83 -13.64 1.47
N ASP A 299 -20.18 -14.92 1.29
CA ASP A 299 -19.16 -15.88 0.89
C ASP A 299 -18.25 -16.37 2.03
N ASP A 300 -18.21 -15.73 3.20
CA ASP A 300 -17.15 -15.77 4.24
C ASP A 300 -16.13 -14.61 4.24
N GLY A 301 -16.34 -13.63 3.36
CA GLY A 301 -15.67 -12.32 3.36
C GLY A 301 -16.61 -11.21 3.81
N GLN A 302 -16.09 -9.97 3.86
CA GLN A 302 -16.89 -8.80 4.24
C GLN A 302 -16.68 -7.65 3.26
N THR A 303 -17.77 -7.04 2.84
CA THR A 303 -17.79 -5.80 2.05
C THR A 303 -18.22 -4.67 2.96
N LEU A 304 -17.40 -3.62 3.10
CA LEU A 304 -17.69 -2.44 3.91
C LEU A 304 -18.01 -1.24 3.00
N GLU A 305 -19.10 -0.54 3.27
CA GLU A 305 -19.57 0.57 2.44
C GLU A 305 -19.13 1.92 2.99
N THR A 306 -18.65 2.80 2.13
CA THR A 306 -18.16 4.12 2.54
C THR A 306 -18.42 5.18 1.49
N GLU A 307 -18.82 6.38 1.95
CA GLU A 307 -18.90 7.60 1.14
C GLU A 307 -17.53 8.27 0.95
N ALA A 308 -16.43 7.63 1.36
CA ALA A 308 -15.09 8.16 1.13
C ALA A 308 -14.87 8.44 -0.37
N SER A 309 -14.19 9.55 -0.67
CA SER A 309 -13.96 9.94 -2.06
C SER A 309 -12.84 9.08 -2.65
N LEU A 310 -13.20 8.10 -3.47
CA LEU A 310 -12.24 7.16 -4.07
C LEU A 310 -12.23 7.27 -5.60
N ASN A 311 -11.14 6.83 -6.23
CA ASN A 311 -11.00 6.81 -7.68
C ASN A 311 -10.00 5.71 -8.08
N HIS A 312 -9.97 5.36 -9.37
CA HIS A 312 -8.96 4.47 -9.94
C HIS A 312 -7.56 4.82 -9.44
N GLY A 313 -6.81 3.79 -9.03
CA GLY A 313 -5.50 3.92 -8.38
C GLY A 313 -5.57 3.85 -6.85
N ASN A 314 -6.72 4.15 -6.22
CA ASN A 314 -6.93 3.84 -4.79
C ASN A 314 -7.11 2.34 -4.54
N SER A 315 -7.49 1.55 -5.53
CA SER A 315 -7.58 0.09 -5.46
C SER A 315 -6.44 -0.54 -4.67
N GLY A 316 -6.77 -1.28 -3.61
CA GLY A 316 -5.81 -1.91 -2.71
C GLY A 316 -5.23 -1.01 -1.62
N GLY A 317 -5.55 0.28 -1.62
CA GLY A 317 -5.20 1.22 -0.55
C GLY A 317 -5.93 0.84 0.74
N PRO A 318 -5.27 0.84 1.90
CA PRO A 318 -5.89 0.38 3.12
C PRO A 318 -6.92 1.37 3.65
N PHE A 319 -7.94 0.84 4.30
CA PHE A 319 -8.66 1.55 5.36
C PHE A 319 -8.14 1.06 6.71
N PHE A 320 -7.60 1.98 7.52
CA PHE A 320 -6.98 1.65 8.79
C PHE A 320 -7.33 2.66 9.88
N ALA A 321 -7.20 2.23 11.13
CA ALA A 321 -7.41 3.08 12.29
C ALA A 321 -6.33 2.84 13.36
N TRP A 322 -6.29 3.77 14.32
CA TRP A 322 -5.44 3.66 15.50
C TRP A 322 -6.17 2.95 16.63
N PHE A 323 -5.42 2.13 17.38
CA PHE A 323 -5.91 1.33 18.48
C PHE A 323 -4.94 1.47 19.67
N GLU A 324 -5.38 1.02 20.85
CA GLU A 324 -4.54 0.84 22.03
C GLU A 324 -3.71 2.10 22.37
N ASN A 325 -4.41 3.23 22.51
CA ASN A 325 -3.82 4.53 22.84
C ASN A 325 -2.69 4.97 21.87
N GLY A 326 -2.87 4.65 20.59
CA GLY A 326 -1.97 5.03 19.50
C GLY A 326 -0.77 4.12 19.33
N SER A 327 -0.68 3.04 20.12
CA SER A 327 0.42 2.08 20.02
C SER A 327 0.25 1.06 18.90
N GLN A 328 -0.98 0.88 18.41
CA GLN A 328 -1.31 -0.06 17.34
C GLN A 328 -2.03 0.63 16.18
N VAL A 329 -1.72 0.22 14.95
CA VAL A 329 -2.42 0.65 13.73
C VAL A 329 -2.86 -0.61 12.98
N ARG A 330 -4.14 -0.72 12.64
CA ARG A 330 -4.68 -1.92 11.97
C ARG A 330 -5.56 -1.54 10.79
N ALA A 331 -5.34 -2.20 9.65
CA ALA A 331 -6.25 -2.14 8.52
C ALA A 331 -7.44 -3.10 8.70
N CYS A 332 -8.64 -2.66 8.38
CA CYS A 332 -9.83 -3.52 8.35
C CYS A 332 -10.17 -4.05 6.95
N GLY A 333 -9.58 -3.45 5.93
CA GLY A 333 -9.81 -3.82 4.55
C GLY A 333 -9.01 -2.96 3.58
N VAL A 334 -9.23 -3.21 2.29
CA VAL A 334 -8.64 -2.45 1.19
C VAL A 334 -9.70 -1.96 0.22
N VAL A 335 -9.46 -0.80 -0.38
CA VAL A 335 -10.34 -0.24 -1.42
C VAL A 335 -10.52 -1.24 -2.55
N SER A 336 -11.77 -1.51 -2.89
CA SER A 336 -12.14 -2.54 -3.86
C SER A 336 -12.85 -1.91 -5.07
N SER A 337 -14.12 -1.54 -4.94
CA SER A 337 -14.95 -1.11 -6.07
C SER A 337 -15.77 0.15 -5.77
N GLU A 338 -16.36 0.71 -6.82
CA GLU A 338 -17.58 1.49 -6.71
C GLU A 338 -18.76 0.51 -6.56
N VAL A 339 -19.75 0.85 -5.76
CA VAL A 339 -21.00 0.09 -5.60
C VAL A 339 -22.18 1.04 -5.64
N SER A 340 -23.31 0.60 -6.19
CA SER A 340 -24.54 1.39 -6.12
C SER A 340 -25.65 0.55 -5.50
N PHE A 341 -26.14 0.96 -4.33
CA PHE A 341 -27.26 0.29 -3.66
C PHE A 341 -28.49 1.20 -3.68
N ASN A 342 -29.59 0.69 -4.24
CA ASN A 342 -30.89 1.39 -4.30
C ASN A 342 -30.87 2.82 -4.90
N GLY A 343 -29.84 3.18 -5.67
CA GLY A 343 -29.71 4.48 -6.33
C GLY A 343 -28.78 5.46 -5.62
N ASP A 344 -28.24 5.10 -4.45
CA ASP A 344 -27.13 5.79 -3.80
C ASP A 344 -25.81 5.15 -4.27
N ALA A 345 -24.81 5.99 -4.57
CA ALA A 345 -23.53 5.59 -5.14
C ALA A 345 -22.45 5.69 -4.08
N ASP A 346 -21.98 4.53 -3.62
CA ASP A 346 -20.99 4.36 -2.57
C ASP A 346 -19.71 3.72 -3.11
N ASN A 347 -18.69 3.68 -2.27
CA ASN A 347 -17.51 2.87 -2.53
C ASN A 347 -17.44 1.70 -1.56
N SER A 348 -16.81 0.62 -2.00
CA SER A 348 -16.65 -0.60 -1.21
C SER A 348 -15.20 -0.84 -0.82
N VAL A 349 -15.04 -1.40 0.38
CA VAL A 349 -13.78 -1.87 0.94
C VAL A 349 -13.93 -3.35 1.24
N SER A 350 -13.02 -4.17 0.70
CA SER A 350 -13.03 -5.62 0.92
C SER A 350 -12.21 -5.96 2.16
N GLY A 351 -12.79 -6.76 3.06
CA GLY A 351 -12.25 -7.02 4.40
C GLY A 351 -12.80 -8.30 5.04
N GLY A 352 -12.89 -8.29 6.37
CA GLY A 352 -13.47 -9.40 7.15
C GLY A 352 -12.45 -10.39 7.71
N ASP A 353 -12.96 -11.40 8.44
CA ASP A 353 -12.15 -12.40 9.14
C ASP A 353 -11.19 -13.14 8.18
N ASN A 354 -11.64 -13.47 6.97
CA ASN A 354 -10.80 -14.14 5.98
C ASN A 354 -9.61 -13.28 5.51
N LEU A 355 -9.77 -11.96 5.38
CA LEU A 355 -8.61 -11.11 5.11
C LEU A 355 -7.56 -11.27 6.20
N VAL A 356 -7.98 -11.31 7.46
CA VAL A 356 -7.07 -11.48 8.60
C VAL A 356 -6.43 -12.86 8.59
N ASN A 357 -7.18 -13.93 8.27
CA ASN A 357 -6.63 -15.28 8.09
C ASN A 357 -5.55 -15.37 7.00
N LEU A 358 -5.78 -14.73 5.86
CA LEU A 358 -4.80 -14.72 4.78
C LEU A 358 -3.50 -14.07 5.24
N VAL A 359 -3.62 -12.97 5.99
CA VAL A 359 -2.49 -12.26 6.58
C VAL A 359 -1.79 -13.12 7.65
N ASP A 360 -2.55 -13.81 8.51
CA ASP A 360 -2.04 -14.78 9.49
C ASP A 360 -1.21 -15.86 8.80
N TRP A 361 -1.78 -16.50 7.78
CA TRP A 361 -1.10 -17.52 7.01
C TRP A 361 0.17 -16.98 6.38
N ALA A 362 0.11 -15.81 5.74
CA ALA A 362 1.26 -15.20 5.08
C ALA A 362 2.38 -14.86 6.07
N ARG A 363 2.06 -14.28 7.23
CA ARG A 363 3.03 -14.00 8.31
C ARG A 363 3.68 -15.28 8.85
N ALA A 364 2.93 -16.38 8.90
CA ALA A 364 3.44 -17.67 9.37
C ALA A 364 4.28 -18.43 8.33
N ASN A 365 3.95 -18.32 7.03
CA ASN A 365 4.50 -19.16 5.96
C ASN A 365 5.49 -18.44 5.05
N TRP A 366 5.49 -17.10 5.06
CA TRP A 366 6.48 -16.28 4.38
C TRP A 366 7.33 -15.47 5.39
N PRO A 367 7.99 -16.15 6.37
CA PRO A 367 8.89 -15.48 7.29
C PRO A 367 10.18 -15.02 6.56
N LEU A 368 11.05 -14.38 7.33
CA LEU A 368 12.23 -13.66 6.85
C LEU A 368 13.20 -14.41 5.95
#